data_AF-A0A1E3K6M4-F1
#
_entry.id   AF-A0A1E3K6M4-F1
#
_cell.length_a   1.000
_cell.length_b   1.000
_cell.length_c   1.000
_cell.angle_alpha   90.00
_cell.angle_beta   90.00
_cell.angle_gamma   90.00
#
_symmetry.space_group_name_H-M   'P 1'
#
loop_
_entity.id
_entity.type
_entity.pdbx_description
1 polymer ?
#
loop_
_entity_poly.entity_id
_entity_poly.type
_entity_poly.pdbx_seq_one_letter_code
_entity_poly.pdbx_strand_id
1 'polypeptide(L)'
;MQECPTSPLLWSKAIFMEQPQQRKGRSVDALKKAGEHPAVILAVARLFWSERKIEKARAWFGNAITADQDWGDAWGWWLKFERQHGEKERQEGVVEKCIAAQPHHGPVWQAVAKDLANVGKSTQEVLELVADKLE
;
A
#
# COMPACT_ATOMS: atom_id res chain seq x y z
N MET A 1 11.29 1.16 -18.72
CA MET A 1 12.24 1.04 -17.58
C MET A 1 13.65 1.52 -17.91
N GLN A 2 14.02 1.71 -19.19
CA GLN A 2 15.36 2.19 -19.57
C GLN A 2 15.66 3.63 -19.14
N GLU A 3 14.66 4.51 -19.03
CA GLU A 3 14.88 5.93 -18.69
C GLU A 3 14.84 6.23 -17.18
N CYS A 4 14.12 5.43 -16.38
CA CYS A 4 14.00 5.59 -14.92
C CYS A 4 14.15 4.22 -14.21
N PRO A 5 15.34 3.61 -14.18
CA PRO A 5 15.55 2.24 -13.71
C PRO A 5 15.35 2.05 -12.20
N THR A 6 15.27 3.13 -11.43
CA THR A 6 15.16 3.12 -9.95
C THR A 6 13.77 3.51 -9.45
N SER A 7 12.82 3.86 -10.32
CA SER A 7 11.52 4.38 -9.88
C SER A 7 10.67 3.29 -9.18
N PRO A 8 10.38 3.42 -7.88
CA PRO A 8 9.65 2.40 -7.13
C PRO A 8 8.20 2.24 -7.60
N LEU A 9 7.59 3.30 -8.12
CA LEU A 9 6.22 3.26 -8.67
C LEU A 9 6.15 2.49 -9.99
N LEU A 10 7.19 2.60 -10.83
CA LEU A 10 7.24 1.82 -12.07
C LEU A 10 7.50 0.35 -11.77
N TRP A 11 8.37 0.05 -10.81
CA TRP A 11 8.64 -1.31 -10.38
C TRP A 11 7.44 -1.97 -9.71
N SER A 12 6.70 -1.26 -8.85
CA SER A 12 5.48 -1.79 -8.23
C SER A 12 4.43 -2.18 -9.27
N LYS A 13 4.24 -1.36 -10.32
CA LYS A 13 3.37 -1.69 -11.46
C LYS A 13 3.92 -2.83 -12.31
N ALA A 14 5.23 -2.84 -12.57
CA ALA A 14 5.88 -3.87 -13.38
C ALA A 14 5.67 -5.28 -12.82
N ILE A 15 5.64 -5.44 -11.50
CA ILE A 15 5.34 -6.72 -10.85
C ILE A 15 4.00 -7.30 -11.33
N PHE A 16 2.95 -6.47 -11.47
CA PHE A 16 1.62 -6.95 -11.89
C PHE A 16 1.46 -7.10 -13.40
N MET A 17 2.30 -6.43 -14.19
CA MET A 17 2.35 -6.57 -15.65
C MET A 17 2.98 -7.89 -16.09
N GLU A 18 3.81 -8.52 -15.24
CA GLU A 18 4.38 -9.85 -15.51
C GLU A 18 3.36 -10.98 -15.36
N GLN A 19 3.66 -12.11 -15.99
CA GLN A 19 2.87 -13.34 -15.84
C GLN A 19 2.85 -13.79 -14.37
N PRO A 20 1.73 -14.34 -13.85
CA PRO A 20 1.60 -14.73 -12.43
C PRO A 20 2.79 -15.51 -11.86
N GLN A 21 3.36 -16.43 -12.64
CA GLN A 21 4.51 -17.26 -12.25
C GLN A 21 5.81 -16.46 -12.08
N GLN A 22 5.97 -15.36 -12.83
CA GLN A 22 7.17 -14.53 -12.85
C GLN A 22 7.13 -13.39 -11.83
N ARG A 23 5.94 -13.02 -11.32
CA ARG A 23 5.74 -11.88 -10.41
C ARG A 23 6.62 -11.95 -9.16
N LYS A 24 6.79 -13.16 -8.61
CA LYS A 24 7.64 -13.38 -7.44
C LYS A 24 9.13 -13.12 -7.72
N GLY A 25 9.62 -13.50 -8.90
CA GLY A 25 10.98 -13.16 -9.32
C GLY A 25 11.13 -11.65 -9.51
N ARG A 26 10.15 -11.04 -10.20
CA ARG A 26 10.13 -9.60 -10.45
C ARG A 26 10.09 -8.77 -9.16
N SER A 27 9.39 -9.23 -8.13
CA SER A 27 9.29 -8.51 -6.87
C SER A 27 10.60 -8.49 -6.09
N VAL A 28 11.40 -9.56 -6.18
CA VAL A 28 12.76 -9.61 -5.62
C VAL A 28 13.68 -8.63 -6.35
N ASP A 29 13.58 -8.55 -7.68
CA ASP A 29 14.36 -7.59 -8.46
C ASP A 29 13.95 -6.14 -8.14
N ALA A 30 12.65 -5.89 -7.98
CA ALA A 30 12.12 -4.58 -7.58
C ALA A 30 12.70 -4.12 -6.23
N LEU A 31 12.71 -4.99 -5.22
CA LEU A 31 13.29 -4.68 -3.90
C LEU A 31 14.78 -4.35 -4.00
N LYS A 32 15.54 -5.05 -4.85
CA LYS A 32 16.96 -4.78 -5.06
C LYS A 32 17.23 -3.48 -5.82
N LYS A 33 16.38 -3.13 -6.80
CA LYS A 33 16.62 -2.00 -7.73
C LYS A 33 16.00 -0.69 -7.27
N ALA A 34 14.83 -0.74 -6.64
CA ALA A 34 14.10 0.44 -6.18
C ALA A 34 14.16 0.61 -4.64
N GLY A 35 14.83 -0.30 -3.95
CA GLY A 35 15.01 -0.28 -2.49
C GLY A 35 13.74 -0.64 -1.72
N GLU A 36 13.76 -0.37 -0.42
CA GLU A 36 12.66 -0.63 0.53
C GLU A 36 11.58 0.46 0.48
N HIS A 37 11.26 0.96 -0.72
CA HIS A 37 10.21 1.95 -0.86
C HIS A 37 8.82 1.33 -0.59
N PRO A 38 7.93 2.00 0.17
CA PRO A 38 6.61 1.47 0.54
C PRO A 38 5.81 0.93 -0.64
N ALA A 39 5.77 1.65 -1.77
CA ALA A 39 5.08 1.19 -2.99
C ALA A 39 5.51 -0.20 -3.49
N VAL A 40 6.80 -0.55 -3.35
CA VAL A 40 7.32 -1.88 -3.75
C VAL A 40 6.97 -2.92 -2.70
N ILE A 41 7.13 -2.59 -1.42
CA ILE A 41 6.76 -3.46 -0.29
C ILE A 41 5.26 -3.78 -0.34
N LEU A 42 4.41 -2.80 -0.63
CA LEU A 42 2.96 -2.97 -0.84
C LEU A 42 2.66 -3.90 -2.01
N ALA A 43 3.39 -3.79 -3.12
CA ALA A 43 3.21 -4.71 -4.25
C ALA A 43 3.53 -6.16 -3.84
N VAL A 44 4.58 -6.38 -3.04
CA VAL A 44 4.91 -7.69 -2.48
C VAL A 44 3.82 -8.17 -1.51
N ALA A 45 3.32 -7.30 -0.63
CA ALA A 45 2.23 -7.61 0.30
C ALA A 45 0.97 -8.08 -0.46
N ARG A 46 0.60 -7.35 -1.52
CA ARG A 46 -0.51 -7.70 -2.42
C ARG A 46 -0.30 -9.02 -3.16
N LEU A 47 0.94 -9.36 -3.55
CA LEU A 47 1.23 -10.70 -4.08
C LEU A 47 0.94 -11.79 -3.06
N PHE A 48 1.43 -11.65 -1.82
CA PHE A 48 1.14 -12.62 -0.76
C PHE A 48 -0.35 -12.73 -0.46
N TRP A 49 -1.07 -11.61 -0.53
CA TRP A 49 -2.52 -11.59 -0.36
C TRP A 49 -3.23 -12.36 -1.48
N SER A 50 -2.82 -12.17 -2.74
CA SER A 50 -3.35 -12.92 -3.88
C SER A 50 -3.07 -14.43 -3.79
N GLU A 51 -1.92 -14.81 -3.22
CA GLU A 51 -1.54 -16.20 -2.94
C GLU A 51 -2.17 -16.77 -1.65
N ARG A 52 -3.10 -16.05 -1.01
CA ARG A 52 -3.78 -16.44 0.25
C ARG A 52 -2.84 -16.67 1.44
N LYS A 53 -1.63 -16.09 1.41
CA LYS A 53 -0.66 -16.16 2.51
C LYS A 53 -0.88 -15.00 3.48
N ILE A 54 -1.98 -15.09 4.25
CA ILE A 54 -2.52 -13.99 5.06
C ILE A 54 -1.51 -13.43 6.07
N GLU A 55 -0.87 -14.28 6.88
CA GLU A 55 0.10 -13.81 7.89
C GLU A 55 1.33 -13.12 7.26
N LYS A 56 1.78 -13.61 6.09
CA LYS A 56 2.88 -12.96 5.36
C LYS A 56 2.42 -11.63 4.78
N ALA A 57 1.24 -11.58 4.16
CA ALA A 57 0.69 -10.32 3.65
C ALA A 57 0.60 -9.27 4.75
N ARG A 58 0.08 -9.64 5.93
CA ARG A 58 -0.01 -8.75 7.10
C ARG A 58 1.36 -8.21 7.54
N ALA A 59 2.36 -9.09 7.69
CA ALA A 59 3.70 -8.67 8.06
C ALA A 59 4.29 -7.69 7.03
N TRP A 60 4.06 -7.93 5.74
CA TRP A 60 4.52 -7.04 4.67
C TRP A 60 3.77 -5.70 4.62
N PHE A 61 2.47 -5.66 4.94
CA PHE A 61 1.76 -4.39 5.14
C PHE A 61 2.34 -3.59 6.31
N GLY A 62 2.64 -4.26 7.43
CA GLY A 62 3.36 -3.63 8.54
C GLY A 62 4.73 -3.08 8.14
N ASN A 63 5.50 -3.84 7.36
CA ASN A 63 6.80 -3.37 6.86
C ASN A 63 6.68 -2.13 5.96
N ALA A 64 5.60 -2.02 5.17
CA ALA A 64 5.39 -0.86 4.31
C ALA A 64 5.17 0.42 5.14
N ILE A 65 4.45 0.32 6.27
CA ILE A 65 4.27 1.43 7.22
C ILE A 65 5.57 1.75 7.95
N THR A 66 6.34 0.74 8.37
CA THR A 66 7.64 0.98 9.02
C THR A 66 8.62 1.66 8.07
N ALA A 67 8.56 1.36 6.77
CA ALA A 67 9.40 2.01 5.77
C ALA A 67 9.05 3.49 5.57
N ASP A 68 7.76 3.83 5.51
CA ASP A 68 7.30 5.22 5.47
C ASP A 68 5.86 5.31 6.01
N GLN A 69 5.70 5.98 7.14
CA GLN A 69 4.40 6.18 7.76
C GLN A 69 3.58 7.29 7.08
N ASP A 70 4.24 8.16 6.32
CA ASP A 70 3.61 9.29 5.62
C ASP A 70 3.02 8.88 4.27
N TRP A 71 3.28 7.64 3.82
CA TRP A 71 2.73 7.06 2.61
C TRP A 71 1.29 6.54 2.81
N GLY A 72 0.30 7.41 2.61
CA GLY A 72 -1.13 7.16 2.78
C GLY A 72 -1.70 5.95 2.05
N ASP A 73 -1.20 5.65 0.83
CA ASP A 73 -1.67 4.47 0.08
C ASP A 73 -1.35 3.16 0.83
N ALA A 74 -0.31 3.15 1.67
CA ALA A 74 0.04 1.96 2.46
C ALA A 74 -1.02 1.66 3.52
N TRP A 75 -1.50 2.71 4.20
CA TRP A 75 -2.59 2.61 5.16
C TRP A 75 -3.88 2.15 4.50
N GLY A 76 -4.23 2.71 3.34
CA GLY A 76 -5.41 2.31 2.59
C GLY A 76 -5.39 0.84 2.18
N TRP A 77 -4.25 0.35 1.70
CA TRP A 77 -4.09 -1.07 1.37
C TRP A 77 -4.18 -1.98 2.59
N TRP A 78 -3.57 -1.58 3.71
CA TRP A 78 -3.61 -2.38 4.95
C TRP A 78 -5.03 -2.45 5.51
N LEU A 79 -5.75 -1.32 5.57
CA LEU A 79 -7.13 -1.29 6.00
C LEU A 79 -8.01 -2.20 5.11
N LYS A 80 -7.85 -2.11 3.78
CA LYS A 80 -8.57 -2.98 2.84
C LYS A 80 -8.31 -4.47 3.09
N PHE A 81 -7.06 -4.82 3.42
CA PHE A 81 -6.68 -6.20 3.76
C PHE A 81 -7.31 -6.66 5.09
N GLU A 82 -7.24 -5.87 6.15
CA GLU A 82 -7.83 -6.24 7.45
C GLU A 82 -9.36 -6.25 7.41
N ARG A 83 -10.01 -5.48 6.51
CA ARG A 83 -11.46 -5.62 6.26
C ARG A 83 -11.85 -6.99 5.72
N GLN A 84 -11.00 -7.61 4.91
CA GLN A 84 -11.28 -8.92 4.33
C GLN A 84 -10.85 -10.10 5.22
N HIS A 85 -9.78 -9.92 6.00
CA HIS A 85 -9.12 -11.02 6.71
C HIS A 85 -8.83 -10.78 8.20
N GLY A 86 -9.10 -9.58 8.70
CA GLY A 86 -8.82 -9.16 10.06
C GLY A 86 -10.08 -9.07 10.93
N GLU A 87 -9.85 -9.19 12.23
CA GLU A 87 -10.84 -8.87 13.27
C GLU A 87 -11.09 -7.36 13.32
N LYS A 88 -12.25 -6.97 13.86
CA LYS A 88 -12.62 -5.55 13.99
C LYS A 88 -11.59 -4.72 14.77
N GLU A 89 -11.04 -5.28 15.85
CA GLU A 89 -9.99 -4.64 16.66
C GLU A 89 -8.73 -4.29 15.83
N ARG A 90 -8.37 -5.13 14.85
CA ARG A 90 -7.21 -4.88 13.99
C ARG A 90 -7.49 -3.77 13.00
N GLN A 91 -8.71 -3.71 12.48
CA GLN A 91 -9.15 -2.62 11.58
C GLN A 91 -9.09 -1.28 12.33
N GLU A 92 -9.67 -1.24 13.53
CA GLU A 92 -9.64 -0.06 14.40
C GLU A 92 -8.19 0.35 14.73
N GLY A 93 -7.32 -0.62 15.07
CA GLY A 93 -5.91 -0.34 15.33
C GLY A 93 -5.13 0.19 14.11
N VAL A 94 -5.48 -0.19 12.88
CA VAL A 94 -4.88 0.40 11.67
C VAL A 94 -5.36 1.84 11.49
N VAL A 95 -6.65 2.11 11.72
CA VAL A 95 -7.23 3.46 11.62
C VAL A 95 -6.61 4.40 12.65
N GLU A 96 -6.53 3.99 13.92
CA GLU A 96 -5.92 4.80 14.99
C GLU A 96 -4.46 5.16 14.68
N LYS A 97 -3.68 4.17 14.21
CA LYS A 97 -2.28 4.41 13.82
C LYS A 97 -2.17 5.34 12.62
N CYS A 98 -3.05 5.22 11.63
CA CYS A 98 -3.09 6.13 10.49
C CYS A 98 -3.44 7.56 10.92
N ILE A 99 -4.38 7.74 11.84
CA ILE A 99 -4.74 9.06 12.39
C ILE A 99 -3.53 9.66 13.12
N ALA A 100 -2.81 8.86 13.91
CA ALA A 100 -1.61 9.29 14.61
C ALA A 100 -0.46 9.66 13.64
N ALA A 101 -0.31 8.91 12.55
CA ALA A 101 0.73 9.14 11.55
C ALA A 101 0.48 10.36 10.65
N GLN A 102 -0.79 10.76 10.45
CA GLN A 102 -1.20 11.87 9.58
C GLN A 102 -0.51 11.85 8.20
N PRO A 103 -0.76 10.83 7.35
CA PRO A 103 -0.07 10.73 6.07
C PRO A 103 -0.50 11.81 5.05
N HIS A 104 0.44 12.23 4.21
CA HIS A 104 0.25 13.24 3.17
C HIS A 104 0.67 12.76 1.77
N HIS A 105 1.44 11.68 1.68
CA HIS A 105 1.98 11.15 0.43
C HIS A 105 1.22 9.90 -0.03
N GLY A 106 1.49 9.47 -1.26
CA GLY A 106 0.75 8.39 -1.92
C GLY A 106 -0.07 8.91 -3.10
N PRO A 107 0.09 8.36 -4.32
CA PRO A 107 -0.67 8.79 -5.49
C PRO A 107 -2.19 8.78 -5.28
N VAL A 108 -2.73 7.76 -4.60
CA VAL A 108 -4.19 7.66 -4.39
C VAL A 108 -4.62 8.53 -3.24
N TRP A 109 -3.86 8.55 -2.14
CA TRP A 109 -4.08 9.43 -1.00
C TRP A 109 -4.12 10.90 -1.41
N GLN A 110 -3.10 11.37 -2.14
CA GLN A 110 -3.06 12.74 -2.63
C GLN A 110 -4.21 13.05 -3.58
N ALA A 111 -4.60 12.10 -4.44
CA ALA A 111 -5.73 12.29 -5.34
C ALA A 111 -7.07 12.40 -4.59
N VAL A 112 -7.25 11.65 -3.49
CA VAL A 112 -8.46 11.72 -2.66
C VAL A 112 -8.46 12.97 -1.78
N ALA A 113 -7.35 13.26 -1.09
CA ALA A 113 -7.23 14.38 -0.15
C ALA A 113 -7.33 15.75 -0.86
N LYS A 114 -6.88 15.85 -2.11
CA LYS A 114 -6.93 17.08 -2.91
C LYS A 114 -8.22 17.24 -3.73
N ASP A 115 -9.12 16.26 -3.70
CA ASP A 115 -10.41 16.38 -4.36
C ASP A 115 -11.26 17.44 -3.64
N LEU A 116 -11.81 18.39 -4.40
CA LEU A 116 -12.65 19.47 -3.86
C LEU A 116 -13.87 18.92 -3.11
N ALA A 117 -14.39 17.76 -3.50
CA ALA A 117 -15.51 17.09 -2.83
C ALA A 117 -15.14 16.52 -1.45
N ASN A 118 -13.85 16.40 -1.13
CA ASN A 118 -13.34 15.82 0.10
C ASN A 118 -12.74 16.85 1.06
N VAL A 119 -12.84 18.15 0.73
CA VAL A 119 -12.35 19.23 1.59
C VAL A 119 -13.07 19.20 2.94
N GLY A 120 -12.28 19.28 4.02
CA GLY A 120 -12.80 19.25 5.40
C GLY A 120 -13.03 17.85 5.98
N LYS A 121 -12.81 16.79 5.21
CA LYS A 121 -12.85 15.41 5.73
C LYS A 121 -11.67 15.14 6.66
N SER A 122 -11.91 14.34 7.68
CA SER A 122 -10.89 13.85 8.61
C SER A 122 -9.96 12.84 7.96
N THR A 123 -8.78 12.61 8.56
CA THR A 123 -7.82 11.59 8.11
C THR A 123 -8.46 10.20 8.01
N GLN A 124 -9.36 9.87 8.95
CA GLN A 124 -10.09 8.60 8.92
C GLN A 124 -11.00 8.51 7.69
N GLU A 125 -11.78 9.54 7.38
CA GLU A 125 -12.66 9.54 6.21
C GLU A 125 -11.86 9.50 4.90
N VAL A 126 -10.72 10.19 4.84
CA VAL A 126 -9.81 10.10 3.69
C VAL A 126 -9.27 8.69 3.55
N LEU A 127 -8.85 8.05 4.64
CA LEU A 127 -8.37 6.67 4.65
C LEU A 127 -9.43 5.69 4.13
N GLU A 128 -10.67 5.82 4.58
CA GLU A 128 -11.81 5.02 4.14
C GLU A 128 -12.00 5.14 2.62
N LEU A 129 -12.03 6.37 2.10
CA LEU A 129 -12.17 6.64 0.67
C LEU A 129 -10.98 6.12 -0.15
N VAL A 130 -9.76 6.22 0.39
CA VAL A 130 -8.56 5.67 -0.26
C VAL A 130 -8.64 4.16 -0.31
N ALA A 131 -9.01 3.49 0.78
CA ALA A 131 -9.17 2.03 0.82
C ALA A 131 -10.20 1.55 -0.20
N ASP A 132 -11.29 2.29 -0.40
CA ASP A 132 -12.33 1.97 -1.38
C ASP A 132 -11.87 2.22 -2.83
N LYS A 133 -11.08 3.28 -3.07
CA LYS A 133 -10.58 3.66 -4.40
C LYS A 133 -9.41 2.79 -4.90
N LEU A 134 -8.71 2.11 -4.01
CA LEU A 134 -7.57 1.25 -4.37
C LEU A 134 -8.05 -0.04 -5.05
N GLU A 135 -7.57 -0.34 -6.25
CA GLU A 135 -7.90 -1.55 -7.04
C GLU A 135 -6.72 -2.53 -7.20
#